data_AF-A0A971I7X8-F1
#
_entry.id   AF-A0A971I7X8-F1
#
_cell.length_a   1.000
_cell.length_b   1.000
_cell.length_c   1.000
_cell.angle_alpha   90.00
_cell.angle_beta   90.00
_cell.angle_gamma   90.00
#
_symmetry.space_group_name_H-M   'P 1'
#
loop_
_entity.id
_entity.type
_entity.pdbx_description
1 polymer ?
#
loop_
_entity_poly.entity_id
_entity_poly.type
_entity_poly.pdbx_seq_one_letter_code
_entity_poly.pdbx_strand_id
1 'polypeptide(L)'
;MPKTYVKQPFRLVFDLKLQQFPGFPGFPPRPGFQVPSGPPPQTIPARPAIVPLAVDPGSIRFCLFRFTFIWPRRGQPFWLFPVTLGRRSIAGFRWTGFRWVFFGIDLDQIESFQCV
;
A
#
# COMPACT_ATOMS: atom_id res chain seq x y z
N MET A 1 -17.00 23.52 -17.76
CA MET A 1 -17.57 22.32 -17.10
C MET A 1 -16.45 21.58 -16.35
N PRO A 2 -16.25 21.80 -15.05
CA PRO A 2 -15.22 21.09 -14.30
C PRO A 2 -15.66 19.63 -14.10
N LYS A 3 -14.85 18.68 -14.57
CA LYS A 3 -15.03 17.25 -14.27
C LYS A 3 -14.76 17.04 -12.79
N THR A 4 -15.82 16.91 -12.00
CA THR A 4 -15.80 16.51 -10.60
C THR A 4 -15.24 15.09 -10.53
N TYR A 5 -13.92 14.96 -10.48
CA TYR A 5 -13.29 13.71 -10.06
C TYR A 5 -13.56 13.57 -8.58
N VAL A 6 -14.67 12.89 -8.26
CA VAL A 6 -14.89 12.31 -6.94
C VAL A 6 -13.62 11.53 -6.62
N LYS A 7 -12.82 12.00 -5.66
CA LYS A 7 -11.83 11.16 -4.96
C LYS A 7 -12.63 10.02 -4.38
N GLN A 8 -12.86 8.96 -5.17
CA GLN A 8 -13.50 7.76 -4.67
C GLN A 8 -12.62 7.33 -3.50
N PRO A 9 -13.15 7.30 -2.26
CA PRO A 9 -12.40 6.72 -1.19
C PRO A 9 -12.14 5.29 -1.63
N PHE A 10 -10.87 4.88 -1.70
CA PHE A 10 -10.47 3.50 -2.01
C PHE A 10 -11.30 2.48 -1.20
N ARG A 11 -11.77 2.90 -0.01
CA ARG A 11 -12.82 2.27 0.81
C ARG A 11 -13.97 1.68 -0.03
N LEU A 12 -14.63 2.46 -0.90
CA LEU A 12 -15.81 1.98 -1.64
C LEU A 12 -15.49 0.96 -2.74
N VAL A 13 -14.30 1.00 -3.36
CA VAL A 13 -13.92 0.03 -4.40
C VAL A 13 -13.40 -1.28 -3.78
N PHE A 14 -12.79 -1.22 -2.59
CA PHE A 14 -12.26 -2.39 -1.89
C PHE A 14 -13.22 -3.01 -0.87
N ASP A 15 -14.17 -2.27 -0.29
CA ASP A 15 -15.23 -2.83 0.57
C ASP A 15 -16.09 -3.85 -0.23
N LEU A 16 -16.37 -3.57 -1.51
CA LEU A 16 -17.03 -4.49 -2.45
C LEU A 16 -16.21 -5.76 -2.76
N LYS A 17 -14.92 -5.79 -2.46
CA LYS A 17 -14.01 -6.93 -2.74
C LYS A 17 -13.50 -7.63 -1.48
N LEU A 18 -13.69 -7.03 -0.30
CA LEU A 18 -13.35 -7.59 1.01
C LEU A 18 -14.57 -8.11 1.79
N GLN A 19 -15.80 -7.78 1.35
CA GLN A 19 -17.01 -8.43 1.86
C GLN A 19 -17.11 -9.85 1.31
N GLN A 20 -16.43 -10.72 2.05
CA GLN A 20 -16.62 -12.16 2.12
C GLN A 20 -18.12 -12.48 2.20
N PHE A 21 -18.72 -12.91 1.09
CA PHE A 21 -19.95 -13.68 1.11
C PHE A 21 -19.59 -15.14 1.46
N PRO A 22 -20.08 -15.71 2.56
CA PRO A 22 -19.96 -17.14 2.78
C PRO A 22 -20.91 -17.85 1.82
N GLY A 23 -20.37 -18.64 0.90
CA GLY A 23 -21.10 -19.66 0.15
C GLY A 23 -21.70 -19.23 -1.20
N PHE A 24 -20.87 -19.17 -2.25
CA PHE A 24 -21.31 -19.37 -3.62
C PHE A 24 -20.44 -20.47 -4.27
N PRO A 25 -20.99 -21.65 -4.62
CA PRO A 25 -20.23 -22.68 -5.31
C PRO A 25 -20.02 -22.27 -6.77
N GLY A 26 -18.76 -22.12 -7.21
CA GLY A 26 -18.43 -21.94 -8.63
C GLY A 26 -17.30 -20.99 -8.99
N PHE A 27 -16.69 -20.27 -8.04
CA PHE A 27 -15.51 -19.45 -8.33
C PHE A 27 -14.22 -20.20 -7.99
N PRO A 28 -13.26 -20.32 -8.93
CA PRO A 28 -11.96 -20.89 -8.61
C PRO A 28 -11.31 -20.05 -7.50
N PRO A 29 -10.59 -20.67 -6.54
CA PRO A 29 -9.91 -19.94 -5.48
C PRO A 29 -8.93 -18.96 -6.13
N ARG A 30 -9.29 -17.68 -6.15
CA ARG A 30 -8.34 -16.63 -6.51
C ARG A 30 -7.24 -16.68 -5.45
N PRO A 31 -5.96 -16.59 -5.83
CA PRO A 31 -4.88 -16.51 -4.86
C PRO A 31 -5.21 -15.34 -3.94
N GLY A 32 -5.54 -15.64 -2.68
CA GLY A 32 -5.79 -14.61 -1.69
C GLY A 32 -4.53 -13.77 -1.58
N PHE A 33 -4.67 -12.44 -1.46
CA PHE A 33 -3.54 -11.60 -1.10
C PHE A 33 -3.05 -12.06 0.27
N GLN A 34 -1.91 -12.74 0.30
CA GLN A 34 -1.32 -13.22 1.53
C GLN A 34 -0.91 -12.01 2.36
N VAL A 35 -1.51 -11.89 3.55
CA VAL A 35 -1.07 -10.93 4.56
C VAL A 35 0.34 -11.36 4.99
N PRO A 36 1.29 -10.43 5.20
CA PRO A 36 2.63 -10.79 5.66
C PRO A 36 2.55 -11.65 6.93
N SER A 37 3.34 -12.72 6.96
CA SER A 37 3.29 -13.75 8.01
C SER A 37 3.93 -13.34 9.35
N GLY A 38 4.48 -12.12 9.45
CA GLY A 38 5.14 -11.64 10.68
C GLY A 38 5.21 -10.12 10.79
N PRO A 39 5.67 -9.60 11.94
CA PRO A 39 5.94 -8.17 12.11
C PRO A 39 7.04 -7.73 11.12
N PRO A 40 7.06 -6.45 10.74
CA PRO A 40 8.14 -5.93 9.91
C PRO A 40 9.47 -5.94 10.69
N PRO A 41 10.60 -5.78 9.99
CA PRO A 41 11.90 -5.58 10.64
C PRO A 41 11.82 -4.45 11.67
N GLN A 42 12.40 -4.68 12.85
CA GLN A 42 12.47 -3.66 13.89
C GLN A 42 13.47 -2.56 13.54
N THR A 43 14.45 -2.88 12.70
CA THR A 43 15.44 -1.92 12.20
C THR A 43 14.82 -1.05 11.12
N ILE A 44 14.64 0.24 11.44
CA ILE A 44 14.21 1.23 10.46
C ILE A 44 15.38 1.51 9.52
N PRO A 45 15.19 1.42 8.19
CA PRO A 45 16.24 1.76 7.24
C PRO A 45 16.64 3.23 7.35
N ALA A 46 17.89 3.54 7.01
CA ALA A 46 18.33 4.93 6.90
C ALA A 46 17.51 5.65 5.81
N ARG A 47 17.05 6.86 6.12
CA ARG A 47 16.34 7.67 5.12
C ARG A 47 17.30 8.01 3.97
N PRO A 48 16.91 7.84 2.70
CA PRO A 48 17.74 8.22 1.57
C PRO A 48 18.16 9.69 1.66
N ALA A 49 19.45 9.98 1.49
CA ALA A 49 19.97 11.35 1.47
C ALA A 49 19.52 12.13 0.22
N ILE A 50 19.32 11.41 -0.88
CA ILE A 50 18.77 11.94 -2.12
C ILE A 50 17.30 11.55 -2.18
N VAL A 51 16.43 12.54 -2.05
CA VAL A 51 14.98 12.38 -2.14
C VAL A 51 14.53 12.89 -3.50
N PRO A 52 13.86 12.06 -4.33
CA PRO A 52 13.34 12.51 -5.61
C PRO A 52 12.21 13.53 -5.40
N LEU A 53 12.06 14.48 -6.33
CA LEU A 53 10.98 15.46 -6.26
C LEU A 53 9.59 14.80 -6.28
N ALA A 54 9.47 13.69 -7.00
CA ALA A 54 8.28 12.86 -7.09
C ALA A 54 8.63 11.37 -7.06
N VAL A 55 7.73 10.56 -6.50
CA VAL A 55 7.83 9.10 -6.56
C VAL A 55 7.09 8.61 -7.79
N ASP A 56 7.85 7.99 -8.71
CA ASP A 56 7.29 7.37 -9.90
C ASP A 56 6.77 5.95 -9.62
N PRO A 57 5.69 5.50 -10.29
CA PRO A 57 5.21 4.12 -10.17
C PRO A 57 6.30 3.11 -10.54
N GLY A 58 7.17 3.47 -11.49
CA GLY A 58 8.26 2.64 -11.95
C GLY A 58 9.34 2.36 -10.90
N SER A 59 9.54 3.25 -9.92
CA SER A 59 10.55 3.07 -8.88
C SER A 59 10.03 2.23 -7.71
N ILE A 60 8.75 2.40 -7.34
CA ILE A 60 8.16 1.65 -6.22
C ILE A 60 7.74 0.23 -6.58
N ARG A 61 7.58 -0.09 -7.88
CA ARG A 61 7.18 -1.44 -8.34
C ARG A 61 8.11 -2.55 -7.83
N PHE A 62 9.39 -2.24 -7.64
CA PHE A 62 10.40 -3.20 -7.15
C PHE A 62 10.22 -3.57 -5.68
N CYS A 63 9.43 -2.78 -4.95
CA CYS A 63 9.12 -3.01 -3.55
C CYS A 63 7.81 -3.80 -3.34
N LEU A 64 7.11 -4.20 -4.42
CA LEU A 64 5.93 -5.05 -4.32
C LEU A 64 6.26 -6.37 -3.65
N PHE A 65 5.39 -6.80 -2.74
CA PHE A 65 5.54 -8.01 -1.92
C PHE A 65 6.79 -8.02 -1.03
N ARG A 66 7.31 -6.83 -0.67
CA ARG A 66 8.43 -6.65 0.26
C ARG A 66 8.05 -5.72 1.40
N PHE A 67 8.75 -5.81 2.53
CA PHE A 67 8.61 -4.83 3.59
C PHE A 67 9.16 -3.49 3.10
N THR A 68 8.30 -2.48 3.04
CA THR A 68 8.63 -1.16 2.53
C THR A 68 8.44 -0.14 3.64
N PHE A 69 9.50 0.53 4.04
CA PHE A 69 9.39 1.66 4.95
C PHE A 69 9.08 2.92 4.15
N ILE A 70 8.00 3.61 4.53
CA ILE A 70 7.52 4.81 3.85
C ILE A 70 7.70 6.01 4.76
N TRP A 71 8.37 7.04 4.24
CA TRP A 71 8.33 8.39 4.77
C TRP A 71 7.29 9.19 3.98
N PRO A 72 6.10 9.44 4.55
CA PRO A 72 5.11 10.27 3.88
C PRO A 72 5.53 11.74 3.98
N ARG A 73 5.07 12.56 3.02
CA ARG A 73 5.27 14.02 3.07
C ARG A 73 4.64 14.67 4.30
N ARG A 74 3.63 14.02 4.89
CA ARG A 74 2.92 14.47 6.09
C ARG A 74 2.63 13.30 7.00
N GLY A 75 2.87 13.49 8.29
CA GLY A 75 2.62 12.49 9.32
C GLY A 75 3.84 11.64 9.65
N GLN A 76 3.60 10.55 10.37
CA GLN A 76 4.66 9.67 10.85
C GLN A 76 5.03 8.62 9.79
N PRO A 77 6.30 8.19 9.73
CA PRO A 77 6.72 7.10 8.87
C PRO A 77 6.14 5.77 9.34
N PHE A 78 5.96 4.83 8.42
CA PHE A 78 5.35 3.54 8.72
C PHE A 78 5.84 2.44 7.78
N TRP A 79 5.68 1.19 8.23
CA TRP A 79 5.86 0.03 7.39
C TRP A 79 4.61 -0.22 6.54
N LEU A 80 4.83 -0.42 5.24
CA LEU A 80 3.85 -0.87 4.26
C LEU A 80 4.37 -2.15 3.60
N PHE A 81 3.48 -3.12 3.42
CA PHE A 81 3.69 -4.26 2.55
C PHE A 81 2.79 -4.11 1.33
N PRO A 82 3.29 -3.50 0.24
CA PRO A 82 2.47 -3.21 -0.92
C PRO A 82 2.20 -4.46 -1.75
N VAL A 83 0.94 -4.63 -2.16
CA VAL A 83 0.47 -5.81 -2.91
C VAL A 83 -0.11 -5.45 -4.28
N THR A 84 -0.51 -4.20 -4.47
CA THR A 84 -1.01 -3.70 -5.75
C THR A 84 -0.48 -2.30 -6.01
N LEU A 85 -0.15 -2.04 -7.28
CA LEU A 85 0.26 -0.73 -7.76
C LEU A 85 -0.74 -0.25 -8.81
N GLY A 86 -1.35 0.91 -8.55
CA GLY A 86 -2.17 1.64 -9.51
C GLY A 86 -1.35 2.65 -10.30
N ARG A 87 -2.03 3.47 -11.12
CA ARG A 87 -1.36 4.50 -11.94
C ARG A 87 -0.62 5.57 -11.12
N ARG A 88 -1.17 5.92 -9.95
CA ARG A 88 -0.65 6.98 -9.07
C ARG A 88 -0.82 6.67 -7.58
N SER A 89 -1.10 5.41 -7.25
CA SER A 89 -1.33 5.00 -5.87
C SER A 89 -0.85 3.58 -5.67
N ILE A 90 -0.56 3.24 -4.41
CA ILE A 90 -0.15 1.89 -4.00
C ILE A 90 -1.05 1.45 -2.86
N ALA A 91 -1.44 0.18 -2.88
CA ALA A 91 -2.25 -0.41 -1.83
C ALA A 91 -1.65 -1.72 -1.34
N GLY A 92 -1.87 -2.01 -0.06
CA GLY A 92 -1.29 -3.14 0.63
C GLY A 92 -1.64 -3.13 2.10
N PHE A 93 -0.74 -3.68 2.91
CA PHE A 93 -0.95 -3.80 4.34
C PHE A 93 -0.02 -2.86 5.08
N ARG A 94 -0.57 -1.96 5.90
CA ARG A 94 0.18 -1.07 6.79
C ARG A 94 0.33 -1.69 8.17
N TRP A 95 1.51 -1.58 8.77
CA TRP A 95 1.73 -1.99 10.15
C TRP A 95 1.22 -0.92 11.11
N THR A 96 0.43 -1.31 12.11
CA THR A 96 -0.06 -0.38 13.16
C THR A 96 0.75 -0.45 14.45
N GLY A 97 1.80 -1.27 14.51
CA GLY A 97 2.50 -1.62 15.75
C GLY A 97 2.10 -3.01 16.29
N PHE A 98 0.89 -3.48 15.95
CA PHE A 98 0.34 -4.74 16.47
C PHE A 98 -0.16 -5.68 15.37
N ARG A 99 -0.70 -5.12 14.29
CA ARG A 99 -1.27 -5.89 13.19
C ARG A 99 -1.07 -5.20 11.86
N TRP A 100 -1.22 -5.99 10.81
CA TRP A 100 -1.33 -5.53 9.43
C TRP A 100 -2.77 -5.12 9.13
N VAL A 101 -2.97 -3.91 8.62
CA VAL A 101 -4.28 -3.40 8.19
C VAL A 101 -4.23 -3.00 6.72
N PHE A 102 -5.27 -3.32 5.97
CA PHE A 102 -5.33 -2.90 4.58
C PHE A 102 -5.35 -1.37 4.48
N PHE A 103 -4.52 -0.82 3.60
CA PHE A 103 -4.27 0.61 3.49
C PHE A 103 -3.83 0.96 2.06
N GLY A 104 -4.17 2.17 1.62
CA GLY A 104 -3.73 2.72 0.35
C GLY A 104 -3.22 4.16 0.52
N ILE A 105 -2.23 4.53 -0.26
CA ILE A 105 -1.64 5.87 -0.30
C ILE A 105 -1.34 6.28 -1.73
N ASP A 106 -1.56 7.55 -2.05
CA ASP A 106 -1.20 8.11 -3.34
C ASP A 106 0.32 8.39 -3.39
N LEU A 107 0.96 8.17 -4.55
CA LEU A 107 2.42 8.29 -4.70
C LEU A 107 2.91 9.72 -4.46
N ASP A 108 2.09 10.73 -4.71
CA ASP A 108 2.39 12.13 -4.41
C ASP A 108 2.45 12.40 -2.91
N GLN A 109 1.85 11.56 -2.06
CA GLN A 109 1.93 11.67 -0.60
C GLN A 109 3.18 10.99 -0.03
N ILE A 110 3.94 10.25 -0.85
CA ILE A 110 5.19 9.61 -0.47
C ILE A 110 6.34 10.60 -0.76
N GLU A 111 7.15 10.87 0.26
CA GLU A 111 8.37 11.66 0.11
C GLU A 111 9.53 10.76 -0.30
N SER A 112 9.78 9.70 0.47
CA SER A 112 10.77 8.68 0.16
C SER A 112 10.30 7.31 0.67
N PHE A 113 10.91 6.26 0.17
CA PHE A 113 10.63 4.89 0.57
C PHE A 113 11.91 4.04 0.48
N GLN A 114 11.94 2.95 1.23
CA GLN A 114 12.99 1.94 1.14
C GLN A 114 12.37 0.57 1.35
N CYS A 115 12.53 -0.34 0.38
CA CYS A 115 12.25 -1.75 0.62
C CYS A 115 13.47 -2.49 1.15
N VAL A 116 13.18 -3.49 1.98
CA VAL A 116 14.14 -4.47 2.51
C VAL A 116 13.81 -5.87 2.04
#